data_AF-A0A7S1G1Y7-F1
#
_entry.id   AF-A0A7S1G1Y7-F1
#
_cell.length_a   1.000
_cell.length_b   1.000
_cell.length_c   1.000
_cell.angle_alpha   90.00
_cell.angle_beta   90.00
_cell.angle_gamma   90.00
#
_symmetry.space_group_name_H-M   'P 1'
#
loop_
_entity.id
_entity.type
_entity.pdbx_description
1 polymer ?
#
loop_
_entity_poly.entity_id
_entity_poly.type
_entity_poly.pdbx_seq_one_letter_code
_entity_poly.pdbx_strand_id
1 'polypeptide(L)'
;TPAAMLERLRALALADRDVLEKGTRAFISFLRGYKEHKCRFIFRFQALDVGAIARAFGLVKFPKVTELRGQAVDFEPLDVDTSTVAFADPAREKQRQRRLRETSAKRAAEREQRAEDREKREKKARKEEAKPTKRKRTHKGIRARLMEDWDDLALEERLARRVRQGKMTQAEMNAELRGHGGDGDESDFSDDAGSDAGASVASDAHAAEMAELDAALEAANAADAAGRGSGEDGS
;
A
#
# COMPACT_ATOMS: atom_id res chain seq x y z
N THR A 1 21.38 -23.21 45.30
CA THR A 1 20.08 -23.74 44.82
C THR A 1 19.80 -23.17 43.43
N PRO A 2 19.01 -23.85 42.59
CA PRO A 2 18.69 -23.36 41.23
C PRO A 2 18.03 -21.98 41.24
N ALA A 3 17.18 -21.70 42.23
CA ALA A 3 16.57 -20.38 42.43
C ALA A 3 17.61 -19.26 42.69
N ALA A 4 18.60 -19.50 43.56
CA ALA A 4 19.63 -18.51 43.86
C ALA A 4 20.53 -18.21 42.66
N MET A 5 20.76 -19.18 41.78
CA MET A 5 21.53 -18.98 40.55
C MET A 5 20.75 -18.11 39.55
N LEU A 6 19.45 -18.37 39.41
CA LEU A 6 18.57 -17.60 38.54
C LEU A 6 18.48 -16.13 38.97
N GLU A 7 18.40 -15.84 40.27
CA GLU A 7 18.43 -14.46 40.79
C GLU A 7 19.77 -13.76 40.47
N ARG A 8 20.90 -14.46 40.57
CA ARG A 8 22.20 -13.91 40.17
C ARG A 8 22.27 -13.61 38.67
N LEU A 9 21.76 -14.51 37.82
CA LEU A 9 21.72 -14.30 36.38
C LEU A 9 20.84 -13.10 36.00
N ARG A 10 19.69 -12.95 36.67
CA ARG A 10 18.80 -11.79 36.50
C ARG A 10 19.48 -10.50 36.95
N ALA A 11 20.17 -10.50 38.09
CA ALA A 11 20.92 -9.34 38.56
C ALA A 11 22.02 -8.92 37.55
N LEU A 12 22.73 -9.88 36.96
CA LEU A 12 23.71 -9.61 35.91
C LEU A 12 23.07 -9.03 34.64
N ALA A 13 21.91 -9.56 34.23
CA ALA A 13 21.16 -9.05 33.08
C ALA A 13 20.59 -7.63 33.31
N LEU A 14 20.28 -7.27 34.56
CA LEU A 14 19.84 -5.93 34.92
C LEU A 14 21.01 -4.93 35.03
N ALA A 15 22.20 -5.41 35.37
CA ALA A 15 23.40 -4.58 35.46
C ALA A 15 23.96 -4.20 34.09
N ASP A 16 23.91 -5.12 33.11
CA ASP A 16 24.41 -4.86 31.76
C ASP A 16 23.43 -5.32 30.67
N ARG A 17 23.04 -4.36 29.83
CA ARG A 17 22.18 -4.58 28.68
C ARG A 17 22.76 -5.59 27.69
N ASP A 18 24.08 -5.69 27.52
CA ASP A 18 24.69 -6.65 26.59
C ASP A 18 24.41 -8.10 27.01
N VAL A 19 24.48 -8.38 28.32
CA VAL A 19 24.15 -9.70 28.88
C VAL A 19 22.67 -10.03 28.64
N LEU A 20 21.78 -9.05 28.84
CA LEU A 20 20.34 -9.21 28.60
C LEU A 20 20.03 -9.54 27.14
N GLU A 21 20.62 -8.79 26.20
CA GLU A 21 20.39 -9.00 24.76
C GLU A 21 21.01 -10.30 24.27
N LYS A 22 22.20 -10.66 24.76
CA LYS A 22 22.84 -11.95 24.46
C LYS A 22 22.04 -13.13 24.99
N GLY A 23 21.51 -13.06 26.21
CA GLY A 23 20.65 -14.09 26.78
C GLY A 23 19.39 -14.31 25.92
N THR A 24 18.74 -13.21 25.53
CA THR A 24 17.56 -13.25 24.65
C THR A 24 17.90 -13.83 23.28
N ARG A 25 19.01 -13.41 22.67
CA ARG A 25 19.45 -13.90 21.36
C ARG A 25 19.83 -15.38 21.39
N ALA A 26 20.53 -15.82 22.44
CA ALA A 26 20.91 -17.21 22.63
C ALA A 26 19.67 -18.10 22.74
N PHE A 27 18.68 -17.70 23.53
CA PHE A 27 17.40 -18.40 23.64
C PHE A 27 16.68 -18.54 22.30
N ILE A 28 16.57 -17.46 21.51
CA ILE A 28 15.92 -17.51 20.19
C ILE A 28 16.69 -18.43 19.24
N SER A 29 18.02 -18.35 19.24
CA SER A 29 18.85 -19.24 18.39
C SER A 29 18.69 -20.72 18.77
N PHE A 30 18.57 -21.02 20.07
CA PHE A 30 18.29 -22.37 20.56
C PHE A 30 16.93 -22.87 20.08
N LEU A 31 15.86 -22.07 20.23
CA LEU A 31 14.51 -22.44 19.77
C LEU A 31 14.48 -22.70 18.27
N ARG A 32 15.12 -21.83 17.49
CA ARG A 32 15.22 -21.99 16.04
C ARG A 32 15.96 -23.26 15.66
N GLY A 33 17.13 -23.50 16.28
CA GLY A 33 17.92 -24.72 16.06
C GLY A 33 17.15 -25.99 16.43
N TYR A 34 16.37 -25.96 17.52
CA TYR A 34 15.54 -27.09 17.93
C TYR A 34 14.42 -27.36 16.91
N LYS A 35 13.81 -26.32 16.34
CA LYS A 35 12.73 -26.44 15.37
C LYS A 35 13.20 -26.90 13.98
N GLU A 36 14.38 -26.46 13.55
CA GLU A 36 14.99 -26.82 12.26
C GLU A 36 15.64 -28.21 12.27
N HIS A 37 15.82 -28.83 13.44
CA HIS A 37 16.49 -30.12 13.57
C HIS A 37 15.73 -31.25 12.83
N LYS A 38 16.48 -32.07 12.08
CA LYS A 38 15.92 -33.13 11.21
C LYS A 38 15.21 -34.25 11.98
N CYS A 39 15.55 -34.46 13.25
CA CYS A 39 14.97 -35.53 14.09
C CYS A 39 13.71 -35.09 14.86
N ARG A 40 12.66 -34.64 14.15
CA ARG A 40 11.39 -34.17 14.75
C ARG A 40 10.66 -35.24 15.59
N PHE A 41 10.92 -36.52 15.31
CA PHE A 41 10.30 -37.65 16.03
C PHE A 41 10.86 -37.85 17.44
N ILE A 42 12.16 -37.65 17.63
CA ILE A 42 12.82 -37.78 18.93
C ILE A 42 12.70 -36.45 19.70
N PHE A 43 12.98 -35.34 19.02
CA PHE A 43 12.91 -33.99 19.60
C PHE A 43 11.56 -33.36 19.30
N ARG A 44 10.54 -33.74 20.08
CA ARG A 44 9.20 -33.16 19.97
C ARG A 44 9.21 -31.75 20.57
N PHE A 45 8.94 -30.73 19.76
CA PHE A 45 8.87 -29.35 20.22
C PHE A 45 7.74 -29.11 21.23
N GLN A 46 6.59 -29.77 21.04
CA GLN A 46 5.44 -29.69 21.95
C GLN A 46 5.72 -30.23 23.35
N ALA A 47 6.66 -31.17 23.49
CA ALA A 47 7.01 -31.76 24.78
C ALA A 47 8.16 -31.01 25.47
N LEU A 48 8.70 -29.97 24.84
CA LEU A 48 9.81 -29.19 25.38
C LEU A 48 9.28 -28.17 26.39
N ASP A 49 9.79 -28.20 27.62
CA ASP A 49 9.51 -27.14 28.61
C ASP A 49 10.31 -25.87 28.26
N VAL A 50 9.69 -25.02 27.47
CA VAL A 50 10.27 -23.73 27.07
C VAL A 50 10.43 -22.78 28.28
N GLY A 51 9.58 -22.90 29.29
CA GLY A 51 9.63 -22.08 30.50
C GLY A 51 10.89 -22.34 31.32
N ALA A 52 11.22 -23.62 31.55
CA ALA A 52 12.46 -24.00 32.22
C ALA A 52 13.71 -23.56 31.46
N ILE A 53 13.68 -23.64 30.14
CA ILE A 53 14.80 -23.20 29.30
C ILE A 53 14.96 -21.68 29.37
N ALA A 54 13.85 -20.93 29.31
CA ALA A 54 13.88 -19.48 29.51
C ALA A 54 14.47 -19.08 30.87
N ARG A 55 14.15 -19.84 31.93
CA ARG A 55 14.76 -19.67 33.27
C ARG A 55 16.25 -19.99 33.27
N ALA A 56 16.69 -21.04 32.56
CA ALA A 56 18.10 -21.41 32.45
C ALA A 56 18.94 -20.35 31.71
N PHE A 57 18.37 -19.69 30.71
CA PHE A 57 19.00 -18.55 30.03
C PHE A 57 18.93 -17.23 30.83
N GLY A 58 18.29 -17.22 32.01
CA GLY A 58 18.20 -16.05 32.88
C GLY A 58 17.39 -14.91 32.28
N LEU A 59 16.37 -15.21 31.46
CA LEU A 59 15.56 -14.16 30.82
C LEU A 59 14.78 -13.35 31.87
N VAL A 60 14.79 -12.03 31.69
CA VAL A 60 13.99 -11.08 32.50
C VAL A 60 12.57 -10.97 31.94
N LYS A 61 12.47 -10.86 30.60
CA LYS A 61 11.22 -10.75 29.86
C LYS A 61 11.18 -11.76 28.72
N PHE A 62 10.00 -12.32 28.49
CA PHE A 62 9.82 -13.32 27.45
C PHE A 62 9.75 -12.69 26.05
N PRO A 63 10.56 -13.13 25.08
CA PRO A 63 10.51 -12.60 23.72
C PRO A 63 9.28 -13.14 22.97
N LYS A 64 8.58 -12.26 22.26
CA LYS A 64 7.44 -12.65 21.40
C LYS A 64 7.96 -13.13 20.05
N VAL A 65 8.17 -14.44 19.91
CA VAL A 65 8.67 -15.07 18.68
C VAL A 65 7.61 -15.95 18.00
N THR A 66 7.74 -16.13 16.68
CA THR A 66 6.79 -16.90 15.86
C THR A 66 6.87 -18.41 16.11
N GLU A 67 7.99 -18.85 16.65
CA GLU A 67 8.37 -20.23 16.89
C GLU A 67 7.55 -20.84 18.03
N LEU A 68 7.06 -20.00 18.94
CA LEU A 68 6.29 -20.37 20.14
C LEU A 68 4.78 -20.20 19.97
N ARG A 69 4.32 -19.94 18.74
CA ARG A 69 2.89 -19.82 18.47
C ARG A 69 2.18 -21.15 18.77
N GLY A 70 1.25 -21.12 19.72
CA GLY A 70 0.41 -22.26 20.08
C GLY A 70 0.99 -23.18 21.17
N GLN A 71 2.06 -22.79 21.85
CA GLN A 71 2.61 -23.53 23.00
C GLN A 71 2.31 -22.80 24.31
N ALA A 72 1.85 -23.54 25.32
CA ALA A 72 1.74 -23.03 26.68
C ALA A 72 3.15 -22.89 27.27
N VAL A 73 3.46 -21.70 27.82
CA VAL A 73 4.77 -21.41 28.40
C VAL A 73 4.58 -20.96 29.84
N ASP A 74 5.09 -21.77 30.77
CA ASP A 74 5.11 -21.44 32.19
C ASP A 74 6.35 -20.61 32.51
N PHE A 75 6.24 -19.29 32.31
CA PHE A 75 7.30 -18.33 32.60
C PHE A 75 6.74 -17.15 33.41
N GLU A 76 7.37 -16.88 34.55
CA GLU A 76 7.08 -15.73 35.40
C GLU A 76 7.99 -14.55 35.00
N PRO A 77 7.46 -13.54 34.30
CA PRO A 77 8.23 -12.35 33.94
C PRO A 77 8.49 -11.50 35.18
N LEU A 78 9.66 -10.85 35.22
CA LEU A 78 9.94 -9.81 36.18
C LEU A 78 9.27 -8.50 35.73
N ASP A 79 8.70 -7.77 36.69
CA ASP A 79 8.06 -6.46 36.48
C ASP A 79 9.12 -5.34 36.39
N VAL A 80 10.04 -5.48 35.41
CA VAL A 80 11.12 -4.52 35.18
C VAL A 80 11.12 -4.08 33.71
N ASP A 81 11.13 -2.77 33.50
CA ASP A 81 11.22 -2.18 32.18
C ASP A 81 12.61 -2.36 31.57
N THR A 82 12.75 -3.39 30.74
CA THR A 82 14.02 -3.70 30.06
C THR A 82 14.57 -2.55 29.20
N SER A 83 13.75 -1.59 28.78
CA SER A 83 14.17 -0.45 27.95
C SER A 83 15.08 0.54 28.68
N THR A 84 14.98 0.62 30.01
CA THR A 84 15.73 1.56 30.84
C THR A 84 17.15 1.09 31.14
N VAL A 85 17.43 -0.20 30.94
CA VAL A 85 18.76 -0.79 31.18
C VAL A 85 19.77 -0.21 30.18
N ALA A 86 20.83 0.39 30.69
CA ALA A 86 21.94 0.93 29.92
C ALA A 86 23.01 -0.13 29.65
N PHE A 87 23.80 0.05 28.59
CA PHE A 87 25.03 -0.73 28.43
C PHE A 87 26.07 -0.30 29.46
N ALA A 88 26.83 -1.26 30.00
CA ALA A 88 27.95 -0.95 30.88
C ALA A 88 29.05 -0.15 30.15
N ASP A 89 29.21 -0.38 28.84
CA ASP A 89 30.16 0.32 27.98
C ASP A 89 29.57 1.62 27.39
N PRO A 90 30.13 2.80 27.70
CA PRO A 90 29.62 4.08 27.21
C PRO A 90 29.72 4.26 25.69
N ALA A 91 30.68 3.61 25.03
CA ALA A 91 30.81 3.68 23.56
C ALA A 91 29.63 2.97 22.87
N ARG A 92 29.23 1.82 23.41
CA ARG A 92 28.06 1.07 22.94
C ARG A 92 26.76 1.80 23.23
N GLU A 93 26.62 2.44 24.38
CA GLU A 93 25.42 3.23 24.70
C GLU A 93 25.29 4.43 23.75
N LYS A 94 26.38 5.15 23.44
CA LYS A 94 26.37 6.21 22.42
C LYS A 94 25.93 5.69 21.06
N GLN A 95 26.44 4.53 20.64
CA GLN A 95 26.04 3.89 19.38
C GLN A 95 24.56 3.50 19.40
N ARG A 96 24.06 2.95 20.51
CA ARG A 96 22.65 2.59 20.71
C ARG A 96 21.76 3.81 20.58
N GLN A 97 22.07 4.91 21.26
CA GLN A 97 21.29 6.14 21.17
C GLN A 97 21.25 6.70 19.75
N ARG A 98 22.38 6.65 19.04
CA ARG A 98 22.43 7.04 17.62
C ARG A 98 21.50 6.17 16.77
N ARG A 99 21.60 4.83 16.89
CA ARG A 99 20.73 3.88 16.19
C ARG A 99 19.26 4.05 16.56
N LEU A 100 18.96 4.35 17.82
CA LEU A 100 17.59 4.55 18.30
C LEU A 100 16.98 5.81 17.67
N ARG A 101 17.73 6.91 17.62
CA ARG A 101 17.31 8.15 16.93
C ARG A 101 17.10 7.89 15.44
N GLU A 102 18.07 7.29 14.76
CA GLU A 102 17.97 6.95 13.34
C GLU A 102 16.77 6.05 13.03
N THR A 103 16.54 5.00 13.82
CA THR A 103 15.40 4.08 13.61
C THR A 103 14.06 4.73 13.94
N SER A 104 14.00 5.59 14.96
CA SER A 104 12.79 6.34 15.29
C SER A 104 12.42 7.33 14.18
N ALA A 105 13.40 8.06 13.64
CA ALA A 105 13.20 8.98 12.53
C ALA A 105 12.75 8.25 11.26
N LYS A 106 13.40 7.12 10.92
CA LYS A 106 12.99 6.27 9.78
C LYS A 106 11.56 5.76 9.93
N ARG A 107 11.18 5.29 11.13
CA ARG A 107 9.81 4.83 11.41
C ARG A 107 8.78 5.95 11.37
N ALA A 108 9.14 7.17 11.78
CA ALA A 108 8.26 8.32 11.68
C ALA A 108 8.02 8.69 10.21
N ALA A 109 9.08 8.79 9.41
CA ALA A 109 8.99 9.05 7.98
C ALA A 109 8.19 7.98 7.23
N GLU A 110 8.41 6.69 7.53
CA GLU A 110 7.64 5.59 6.93
C GLU A 110 6.15 5.65 7.30
N ARG A 111 5.82 6.06 8.53
CA ARG A 111 4.42 6.25 8.95
C ARG A 111 3.76 7.41 8.23
N GLU A 112 4.47 8.51 8.05
CA GLU A 112 3.99 9.68 7.33
C GLU A 112 3.75 9.34 5.85
N GLN A 113 4.73 8.73 5.19
CA GLN A 113 4.59 8.24 3.81
C GLN A 113 3.39 7.28 3.66
N ARG A 114 3.23 6.34 4.61
CA ARG A 114 2.10 5.40 4.58
C ARG A 114 0.76 6.09 4.83
N ALA A 115 0.72 7.16 5.62
CA ALA A 115 -0.48 7.96 5.83
C ALA A 115 -0.85 8.76 4.57
N GLU A 116 0.14 9.40 3.93
CA GLU A 116 -0.06 10.09 2.64
C GLU A 116 -0.52 9.15 1.54
N ASP A 117 0.08 7.97 1.43
CA ASP A 117 -0.32 6.96 0.44
C ASP A 117 -1.74 6.47 0.68
N ARG A 118 -2.13 6.34 1.95
CA ARG A 118 -3.51 6.00 2.33
C ARG A 118 -4.48 7.10 1.94
N GLU A 119 -4.13 8.36 2.20
CA GLU A 119 -4.97 9.51 1.83
C GLU A 119 -5.10 9.66 0.29
N LYS A 120 -4.00 9.48 -0.46
CA LYS A 120 -4.01 9.48 -1.94
C LYS A 120 -4.90 8.37 -2.48
N ARG A 121 -4.85 7.17 -1.88
CA ARG A 121 -5.73 6.04 -2.24
C ARG A 121 -7.20 6.34 -1.95
N GLU A 122 -7.50 6.92 -0.79
CA GLU A 122 -8.87 7.31 -0.41
C GLU A 122 -9.43 8.41 -1.32
N LYS A 123 -8.63 9.44 -1.64
CA LYS A 123 -9.00 10.49 -2.61
C LYS A 123 -9.25 9.91 -4.01
N LYS A 124 -8.41 8.98 -4.46
CA LYS A 124 -8.61 8.30 -5.74
C LYS A 124 -9.89 7.47 -5.74
N ALA A 125 -10.15 6.70 -4.68
CA ALA A 125 -11.38 5.92 -4.53
C ALA A 125 -12.62 6.83 -4.56
N ARG A 126 -12.62 7.92 -3.77
CA ARG A 126 -13.72 8.90 -3.75
C ARG A 126 -13.92 9.58 -5.11
N LYS A 127 -12.85 9.89 -5.84
CA LYS A 127 -12.94 10.45 -7.21
C LYS A 127 -13.44 9.42 -8.23
N GLU A 128 -13.16 8.14 -8.05
CA GLU A 128 -13.71 7.07 -8.88
C GLU A 128 -15.19 6.81 -8.59
N GLU A 129 -15.63 6.92 -7.34
CA GLU A 129 -17.04 6.81 -6.93
C GLU A 129 -17.86 8.04 -7.33
N ALA A 130 -17.29 9.25 -7.26
CA ALA A 130 -17.97 10.50 -7.62
C ALA A 130 -18.05 10.76 -9.14
N LYS A 131 -17.32 9.98 -9.97
CA LYS A 131 -17.55 10.02 -11.41
C LYS A 131 -18.94 9.40 -11.64
N PRO A 132 -19.91 10.12 -12.22
CA PRO A 132 -21.16 9.49 -12.64
C PRO A 132 -20.74 8.32 -13.51
N THR A 133 -21.32 7.15 -13.28
CA THR A 133 -21.05 5.97 -14.07
C THR A 133 -21.40 6.28 -15.54
N LYS A 134 -20.47 6.90 -16.28
CA LYS A 134 -20.40 6.78 -17.73
C LYS A 134 -20.24 5.30 -17.91
N ARG A 135 -21.38 4.62 -18.11
CA ARG A 135 -21.53 3.18 -18.25
C ARG A 135 -20.33 2.76 -19.07
N LYS A 136 -19.32 2.18 -18.42
CA LYS A 136 -18.10 1.78 -19.12
C LYS A 136 -18.64 0.92 -20.24
N ARG A 137 -18.37 1.31 -21.49
CA ARG A 137 -18.60 0.54 -22.71
C ARG A 137 -17.76 -0.73 -22.57
N THR A 138 -18.17 -1.59 -21.64
CA THR A 138 -17.57 -2.88 -21.37
C THR A 138 -18.04 -3.77 -22.51
N HIS A 139 -17.16 -4.64 -22.98
CA HIS A 139 -17.47 -5.60 -24.03
C HIS A 139 -18.77 -6.38 -23.75
N LYS A 140 -19.10 -6.58 -22.47
CA LYS A 140 -20.36 -7.19 -22.01
C LYS A 140 -21.60 -6.33 -22.29
N GLY A 141 -21.52 -5.01 -22.16
CA GLY A 141 -22.62 -4.09 -22.47
C GLY A 141 -22.86 -3.92 -23.97
N ILE A 142 -21.80 -4.00 -24.78
CA ILE A 142 -21.93 -3.99 -26.26
C ILE A 142 -22.56 -5.30 -26.75
N ARG A 143 -22.14 -6.44 -26.19
CA ARG A 143 -22.69 -7.76 -26.54
C ARG A 143 -24.16 -7.92 -26.14
N ALA A 144 -24.57 -7.33 -25.01
CA ALA A 144 -25.96 -7.34 -24.57
C ALA A 144 -26.88 -6.56 -25.54
N ARG A 145 -26.46 -5.36 -25.96
CA ARG A 145 -27.20 -4.58 -26.96
C ARG A 145 -27.29 -5.30 -28.30
N LEU A 146 -26.16 -5.86 -28.75
CA LEU A 146 -26.14 -6.61 -29.99
C LEU A 146 -27.12 -7.79 -29.94
N MET A 147 -27.21 -8.52 -28.82
CA MET A 147 -28.19 -9.61 -28.65
C MET A 147 -29.64 -9.11 -28.69
N GLU A 148 -29.93 -7.98 -28.06
CA GLU A 148 -31.24 -7.32 -28.10
C GLU A 148 -31.62 -6.96 -29.55
N ASP A 149 -30.69 -6.35 -30.30
CA ASP A 149 -30.88 -6.02 -31.73
C ASP A 149 -31.11 -7.28 -32.59
N TRP A 150 -30.46 -8.41 -32.28
CA TRP A 150 -30.69 -9.68 -32.99
C TRP A 150 -32.07 -10.28 -32.69
N ASP A 151 -32.55 -10.16 -31.45
CA ASP A 151 -33.85 -10.68 -31.04
C ASP A 151 -34.99 -9.85 -31.68
N ASP A 152 -34.81 -8.53 -31.77
CA ASP A 152 -35.73 -7.63 -32.46
C ASP A 152 -35.83 -7.97 -33.96
N LEU A 153 -34.69 -8.08 -34.65
CA LEU A 153 -34.65 -8.47 -36.07
C LEU A 153 -35.28 -9.85 -36.32
N ALA A 154 -35.11 -10.81 -35.40
CA ALA A 154 -35.73 -12.13 -35.51
C ALA A 154 -37.26 -12.06 -35.36
N LEU A 155 -37.78 -11.13 -34.56
CA LEU A 155 -39.21 -10.89 -34.43
C LEU A 155 -39.80 -10.23 -35.67
N GLU A 156 -39.11 -9.24 -36.24
CA GLU A 156 -39.48 -8.64 -37.52
C GLU A 156 -39.55 -9.69 -38.64
N GLU A 157 -38.55 -10.58 -38.73
CA GLU A 157 -38.53 -11.63 -39.74
C GLU A 157 -39.71 -12.61 -39.58
N ARG A 158 -40.04 -12.99 -38.35
CA ARG A 158 -41.18 -13.89 -38.06
C ARG A 158 -42.51 -13.24 -38.44
N LEU A 159 -42.65 -11.94 -38.20
CA LEU A 159 -43.85 -11.18 -38.58
C LEU A 159 -43.95 -11.03 -40.09
N ALA A 160 -42.86 -10.69 -40.76
CA ALA A 160 -42.80 -10.60 -42.22
C ALA A 160 -43.12 -11.95 -42.90
N ARG A 161 -42.65 -13.07 -42.34
CA ARG A 161 -43.01 -14.42 -42.79
C ARG A 161 -44.50 -14.72 -42.60
N ARG A 162 -45.12 -14.25 -41.50
CA ARG A 162 -46.58 -14.39 -41.26
C ARG A 162 -47.41 -13.57 -42.24
N VAL A 163 -46.98 -12.35 -42.56
CA VAL A 163 -47.61 -11.50 -43.59
C VAL A 163 -47.48 -12.14 -44.98
N ARG A 164 -46.29 -12.65 -45.33
CA ARG A 164 -46.06 -13.37 -46.59
C ARG A 164 -46.89 -14.65 -46.71
N GLN A 165 -47.17 -15.32 -45.60
CA GLN A 165 -48.06 -16.48 -45.54
C GLN A 165 -49.55 -16.12 -45.48
N GLY A 166 -49.91 -14.83 -45.49
CA GLY A 166 -51.30 -14.35 -45.46
C GLY A 166 -52.00 -14.52 -44.10
N LYS A 167 -51.27 -14.84 -43.03
CA LYS A 167 -51.81 -15.07 -41.67
C LYS A 167 -51.90 -13.80 -40.82
N MET A 168 -51.44 -12.67 -41.36
CA MET A 168 -51.41 -11.37 -40.71
C MET A 168 -51.44 -10.29 -41.80
N THR A 169 -52.13 -9.19 -41.56
CA THR A 169 -52.11 -8.03 -42.46
C THR A 169 -50.90 -7.14 -42.18
N GLN A 170 -50.46 -6.38 -43.18
CA GLN A 170 -49.30 -5.50 -43.06
C GLN A 170 -49.49 -4.39 -42.00
N ALA A 171 -50.74 -3.98 -41.75
CA ALA A 171 -51.09 -3.00 -40.73
C ALA A 171 -50.94 -3.57 -39.31
N GLU A 172 -51.29 -4.85 -39.10
CA GLU A 172 -51.15 -5.53 -37.81
C GLU A 172 -49.67 -5.78 -37.48
N MET A 173 -48.84 -6.10 -38.48
CA MET A 173 -47.38 -6.18 -38.32
C MET A 173 -46.79 -4.85 -37.86
N ASN A 174 -47.14 -3.74 -38.52
CA ASN A 174 -46.63 -2.42 -38.14
C ASN A 174 -47.08 -1.99 -36.74
N ALA A 175 -48.26 -2.41 -36.29
CA ALA A 175 -48.74 -2.18 -34.93
C ALA A 175 -47.94 -2.99 -33.89
N GLU A 176 -47.62 -4.26 -34.19
CA GLU A 176 -46.82 -5.12 -33.29
C GLU A 176 -45.35 -4.69 -33.22
N LEU A 177 -44.74 -4.25 -34.32
CA LEU A 177 -43.39 -3.67 -34.31
C LEU A 177 -43.34 -2.39 -33.46
N ARG A 178 -44.36 -1.52 -33.59
CA ARG A 178 -44.48 -0.29 -32.77
C ARG A 178 -44.65 -0.56 -31.28
N GLY A 179 -45.20 -1.73 -30.90
CA GLY A 179 -45.34 -2.12 -29.50
C GLY A 179 -44.09 -2.76 -28.91
N HIS A 180 -43.20 -3.33 -29.75
CA HIS A 180 -41.98 -3.98 -29.29
C HIS A 180 -40.79 -3.00 -29.15
N GLY A 181 -40.72 -2.00 -30.04
CA GLY A 181 -39.77 -0.89 -29.90
C GLY A 181 -40.26 0.12 -28.87
N GLY A 182 -40.06 -0.16 -27.59
CA GLY A 182 -40.35 0.80 -26.52
C GLY A 182 -39.52 2.07 -26.68
N ASP A 183 -40.22 3.21 -26.85
CA ASP A 183 -39.75 4.60 -26.71
C ASP A 183 -38.25 4.83 -26.92
N GLY A 184 -37.79 4.61 -28.15
CA GLY A 184 -36.50 5.07 -28.64
C GLY A 184 -36.64 6.48 -29.21
N ASP A 185 -36.61 7.48 -28.32
CA ASP A 185 -36.10 8.85 -28.55
C ASP A 185 -35.92 9.27 -30.02
N GLU A 186 -37.00 9.74 -30.66
CA GLU A 186 -36.90 10.60 -31.85
C GLU A 186 -36.68 12.06 -31.40
N SER A 187 -35.52 12.36 -30.80
CA SER A 187 -35.03 13.74 -30.67
C SER A 187 -33.59 13.85 -30.14
N ASP A 188 -32.59 13.30 -30.83
CA ASP A 188 -31.22 13.84 -30.71
C ASP A 188 -30.36 13.61 -31.97
N PHE A 189 -30.82 14.14 -33.09
CA PHE A 189 -29.95 14.46 -34.22
C PHE A 189 -29.98 15.98 -34.43
N SER A 190 -29.44 16.72 -33.45
CA SER A 190 -29.02 18.09 -33.72
C SER A 190 -27.70 18.05 -34.49
N ASP A 191 -27.77 18.44 -35.76
CA ASP A 191 -26.63 18.84 -36.59
C ASP A 191 -25.71 19.80 -35.81
N ASP A 192 -24.58 19.28 -35.32
CA ASP A 192 -23.43 20.10 -34.88
C ASP A 192 -22.66 20.52 -36.14
N ALA A 193 -23.25 21.44 -36.89
CA ALA A 193 -22.58 22.17 -37.95
C ALA A 193 -21.78 23.31 -37.29
N GLY A 194 -20.45 23.17 -37.32
CA GLY A 194 -19.53 24.09 -36.68
C GLY A 194 -19.71 25.56 -37.09
N SER A 195 -19.62 26.44 -36.10
CA SER A 195 -19.20 27.83 -36.29
C SER A 195 -17.86 28.05 -35.58
N ASP A 196 -16.79 27.84 -36.33
CA ASP A 196 -15.48 28.42 -36.06
C ASP A 196 -15.57 29.93 -36.28
N ALA A 197 -15.54 30.70 -35.20
CA ALA A 197 -15.21 32.12 -35.21
C ALA A 197 -14.95 32.62 -33.78
N GLY A 198 -13.67 32.86 -33.46
CA GLY A 198 -13.33 33.99 -32.60
C GLY A 198 -12.43 33.75 -31.39
N ALA A 199 -11.14 34.06 -31.61
CA ALA A 199 -10.31 34.90 -30.73
C ALA A 199 -9.64 34.26 -29.50
N SER A 200 -8.48 33.67 -29.82
CA SER A 200 -7.25 33.67 -29.02
C SER A 200 -6.92 35.02 -28.37
N VAL A 201 -7.15 35.19 -27.07
CA VAL A 201 -6.49 36.23 -26.24
C VAL A 201 -6.34 35.74 -24.80
N ALA A 202 -5.43 34.79 -24.54
CA ALA A 202 -5.03 34.46 -23.16
C ALA A 202 -3.67 33.73 -23.03
N SER A 203 -2.84 33.70 -24.08
CA SER A 203 -1.53 33.01 -24.05
C SER A 203 -0.32 33.94 -23.94
N ASP A 204 -0.46 35.24 -24.18
CA ASP A 204 0.69 36.17 -24.20
C ASP A 204 1.13 36.68 -22.83
N ALA A 205 0.21 36.81 -21.86
CA ALA A 205 0.58 37.32 -20.53
C ALA A 205 1.45 36.33 -19.75
N HIS A 206 1.18 35.02 -19.90
CA HIS A 206 1.92 33.98 -19.18
C HIS A 206 3.26 33.65 -19.85
N ALA A 207 3.42 33.95 -21.15
CA ALA A 207 4.68 33.81 -21.87
C ALA A 207 5.67 34.94 -21.52
N ALA A 208 5.17 36.16 -21.32
CA ALA A 208 5.99 37.30 -20.88
C ALA A 208 6.52 37.10 -19.44
N GLU A 209 5.70 36.58 -18.53
CA GLU A 209 6.09 36.33 -17.13
C GLU A 209 7.13 35.20 -17.00
N MET A 210 7.04 34.17 -17.86
CA MET A 210 8.03 33.08 -17.89
C MET A 210 9.35 33.52 -18.54
N ALA A 211 9.32 34.42 -19.53
CA ALA A 211 10.53 34.95 -20.16
C ALA A 211 11.34 35.86 -19.22
N GLU A 212 10.67 36.63 -18.34
CA GLU A 212 11.35 37.42 -17.32
C GLU A 212 12.01 36.54 -16.24
N LEU A 213 11.37 35.42 -15.87
CA LEU A 213 11.94 34.46 -14.91
C LEU A 213 13.14 33.69 -15.48
N ASP A 214 13.10 33.30 -16.76
CA ASP A 214 14.22 32.63 -17.41
C ASP A 214 15.42 33.58 -17.62
N ALA A 215 15.19 34.85 -17.95
CA ALA A 215 16.24 35.86 -18.03
C ALA A 215 16.89 36.15 -16.66
N ALA A 216 16.10 36.14 -15.58
CA ALA A 216 16.63 36.28 -14.22
C ALA A 216 17.47 35.06 -13.79
N LEU A 217 17.08 33.84 -14.21
CA LEU A 217 17.82 32.61 -13.94
C LEU A 217 19.16 32.56 -14.69
N GLU A 218 19.20 32.99 -15.96
CA GLU A 218 20.45 33.08 -16.71
C GLU A 218 21.41 34.14 -16.14
N ALA A 219 20.90 35.30 -15.72
CA ALA A 219 21.72 36.34 -15.09
C ALA A 219 22.32 35.86 -13.75
N ALA A 220 21.56 35.09 -12.95
CA ALA A 220 22.07 34.50 -11.72
C ALA A 220 23.15 33.44 -11.98
N ASN A 221 22.98 32.61 -13.01
CA ASN A 221 23.97 31.60 -13.40
C ASN A 221 25.25 32.24 -13.98
N ALA A 222 25.15 33.35 -14.71
CA ALA A 222 26.30 34.10 -15.20
C ALA A 222 27.10 34.75 -14.05
N ALA A 223 26.42 35.22 -13.00
CA ALA A 223 27.07 35.75 -11.81
C ALA A 223 27.81 34.67 -11.00
N ASP A 224 27.25 33.45 -10.89
CA ASP A 224 27.94 32.32 -10.23
C ASP A 224 29.16 31.82 -11.03
N ALA A 225 29.11 31.90 -12.37
CA ALA A 225 30.24 31.57 -13.23
C ALA A 225 31.41 32.56 -13.11
N ALA A 226 31.13 33.86 -12.94
CA ALA A 226 32.16 34.89 -12.73
C ALA A 226 32.81 34.80 -11.33
N GLY A 227 32.08 34.28 -10.33
CA GLY A 227 32.59 34.11 -8.97
C GLY A 227 33.58 32.94 -8.78
N ARG A 228 33.65 32.00 -9.74
CA ARG A 228 34.53 30.82 -9.65
C ARG A 228 35.88 30.97 -10.37
N GLY A 229 36.13 32.10 -11.03
CA GLY A 229 37.32 32.32 -11.87
C GLY A 229 38.49 33.07 -11.22
N SER A 230 38.44 33.45 -9.94
CA SER A 230 39.48 34.28 -9.30
C SER A 230 40.20 33.61 -8.12
N GLY A 231 40.44 32.30 -8.22
CA GLY A 231 41.05 31.51 -7.15
C GLY A 231 42.18 30.56 -7.55
N GLU A 232 42.78 30.70 -8.73
CA GLU A 232 44.01 29.97 -9.09
C GLU A 232 45.02 30.95 -9.69
N ASP A 233 45.77 31.60 -8.81
CA ASP A 233 47.14 32.07 -9.04
C ASP A 233 47.70 32.57 -7.70
N GLY A 234 48.53 31.76 -7.04
CA GLY A 234 49.13 32.19 -5.77
C GLY A 234 49.89 31.15 -4.97
N SER A 235 51.11 30.84 -5.45
CA SER A 235 52.30 30.32 -4.72
C SER A 235 52.33 28.85 -4.28
#